data_AF-A0A1G6L5W3-F1
#
_entry.id   AF-A0A1G6L5W3-F1
#
_cell.length_a   1.000
_cell.length_b   1.000
_cell.length_c   1.000
_cell.angle_alpha   90.00
_cell.angle_beta   90.00
_cell.angle_gamma   90.00
#
_symmetry.space_group_name_H-M   'P 1'
#
loop_
_entity.id
_entity.type
_entity.pdbx_description
1 polymer ?
#
loop_
_entity_poly.entity_id
_entity_poly.type
_entity_poly.pdbx_seq_one_letter_code
_entity_poly.pdbx_strand_id
1 'polypeptide(L)'
;MIARRGLAALLLAPAAAWAAEPEARRAIGGSLVALAAEPAVSLPLRSAARGRQRAVYEGLRMPGPAVALVAERWLVGWGRQGEHGLFLAFDWQAEQLFLLLLDEGEAVYLAPGRFARWPEPLAEPFARFAPGIAGGPGFVD
;
A
#
# COMPACT_ATOMS: atom_id res chain seq x y z
N MET A 1 -18.62 51.86 -10.37
CA MET A 1 -19.22 50.63 -10.95
C MET A 1 -18.22 49.51 -10.85
N ILE A 2 -18.66 48.37 -10.32
CA ILE A 2 -17.85 47.20 -9.93
C ILE A 2 -17.51 46.32 -11.14
N ALA A 3 -16.34 45.70 -11.02
CA ALA A 3 -15.60 44.77 -11.88
C ALA A 3 -16.37 43.76 -12.75
N ARG A 4 -15.75 43.36 -13.87
CA ARG A 4 -15.93 42.03 -14.48
C ARG A 4 -14.58 41.41 -14.80
N ARG A 5 -14.05 40.64 -13.85
CA ARG A 5 -12.98 39.67 -14.05
C ARG A 5 -13.61 38.42 -14.66
N GLY A 6 -13.25 38.09 -15.90
CA GLY A 6 -13.63 36.84 -16.53
C GLY A 6 -12.89 35.67 -15.87
N LEU A 7 -13.65 34.74 -15.30
CA LEU A 7 -13.14 33.52 -14.70
C LEU A 7 -13.12 32.44 -15.78
N ALA A 8 -11.91 32.01 -16.14
CA ALA A 8 -11.68 30.83 -16.95
C ALA A 8 -12.04 29.59 -16.11
N ALA A 9 -13.04 28.82 -16.55
CA ALA A 9 -13.31 27.49 -16.02
C ALA A 9 -12.75 26.47 -17.03
N LEU A 10 -11.48 26.08 -16.85
CA LEU A 10 -10.96 24.88 -17.48
C LEU A 10 -11.59 23.67 -16.77
N LEU A 11 -12.45 22.96 -17.50
CA LEU A 11 -12.95 21.64 -17.16
C LEU A 11 -11.78 20.63 -17.25
N LEU A 12 -11.14 20.35 -16.11
CA LEU A 12 -10.25 19.20 -15.96
C LEU A 12 -11.10 17.96 -15.70
N ALA A 13 -11.35 17.17 -16.74
CA ALA A 13 -11.84 15.80 -16.59
C ALA A 13 -10.69 14.89 -16.11
N PRO A 14 -10.93 13.94 -15.19
CA PRO A 14 -9.89 13.02 -14.72
C PRO A 14 -9.69 11.90 -15.75
N ALA A 15 -8.75 12.09 -16.68
CA ALA A 15 -8.37 11.07 -17.67
C ALA A 15 -7.36 10.02 -17.14
N ALA A 16 -7.20 9.89 -15.81
CA ALA A 16 -6.15 9.06 -15.20
C ALA A 16 -6.62 7.65 -14.76
N ALA A 17 -7.92 7.41 -14.63
CA ALA A 17 -8.42 6.19 -13.98
C ALA A 17 -8.33 4.90 -14.84
N TRP A 18 -8.12 5.01 -16.16
CA TRP A 18 -8.18 3.84 -17.06
C TRP A 18 -6.79 3.32 -17.49
N ALA A 19 -5.71 4.05 -17.17
CA ALA A 19 -4.36 3.69 -17.59
C ALA A 19 -3.58 2.88 -16.54
N ALA A 20 -4.00 2.89 -15.27
CA ALA A 20 -3.32 2.18 -14.18
C ALA A 20 -3.63 0.67 -14.16
N GLU A 21 -4.73 0.24 -14.77
CA GLU A 21 -5.31 -1.10 -14.67
C GLU A 21 -4.47 -2.29 -15.22
N PRO A 22 -3.53 -2.14 -16.17
CA PRO A 22 -2.69 -3.26 -16.62
C PRO A 22 -1.30 -3.34 -15.98
N GLU A 23 -0.75 -2.25 -15.45
CA GLU A 23 0.68 -2.19 -15.12
C GLU A 23 0.99 -2.76 -13.74
N ALA A 24 0.25 -2.35 -12.71
CA ALA A 24 0.50 -2.83 -11.36
C ALA A 24 0.36 -4.36 -11.23
N ARG A 25 -0.54 -4.96 -12.03
CA ARG A 25 -0.72 -6.42 -12.11
C ARG A 25 0.51 -7.16 -12.67
N ARG A 26 1.42 -6.49 -13.37
CA ARG A 26 2.71 -7.09 -13.80
C ARG A 26 3.59 -7.48 -12.63
N ALA A 27 3.39 -6.87 -11.46
CA ALA A 27 4.13 -7.23 -10.26
C ALA A 27 3.68 -8.58 -9.65
N ILE A 28 2.56 -9.15 -10.09
CA ILE A 28 2.10 -10.48 -9.62
C ILE A 28 3.17 -11.53 -9.92
N GLY A 29 3.51 -12.34 -8.93
CA GLY A 29 4.59 -13.33 -9.02
C GLY A 29 5.99 -12.74 -8.92
N GLY A 30 6.11 -11.40 -8.89
CA GLY A 30 7.36 -10.67 -8.72
C GLY A 30 7.72 -10.41 -7.26
N SER A 31 8.76 -9.59 -7.06
CA SER A 31 9.22 -9.19 -5.73
C SER A 31 8.45 -7.98 -5.19
N LEU A 32 8.54 -7.77 -3.87
CA LEU A 32 7.98 -6.58 -3.24
C LEU A 32 8.61 -5.27 -3.75
N VAL A 33 9.89 -5.31 -4.14
CA VAL A 33 10.57 -4.19 -4.82
C VAL A 33 9.94 -3.90 -6.18
N ALA A 34 9.59 -4.94 -6.96
CA ALA A 34 8.94 -4.76 -8.26
C ALA A 34 7.58 -4.08 -8.09
N LEU A 35 6.76 -4.52 -7.12
CA LEU A 35 5.49 -3.87 -6.81
C LEU A 35 5.67 -2.39 -6.40
N ALA A 36 6.66 -2.09 -5.55
CA ALA A 36 6.93 -0.71 -5.13
C ALA A 36 7.47 0.19 -6.25
N ALA A 37 8.05 -0.39 -7.30
CA ALA A 37 8.53 0.32 -8.47
C ALA A 37 7.40 0.65 -9.47
N GLU A 38 6.24 -0.02 -9.37
CA GLU A 38 5.08 0.27 -10.21
C GLU A 38 4.65 1.73 -10.02
N PRO A 39 4.44 2.50 -11.10
CA PRO A 39 4.12 3.92 -11.01
C PRO A 39 2.92 4.21 -10.10
N ALA A 40 1.86 3.39 -10.21
CA ALA A 40 0.64 3.47 -9.42
C ALA A 40 0.86 3.25 -7.91
N VAL A 41 1.89 2.49 -7.54
CA VAL A 41 2.21 2.18 -6.13
C VAL A 41 3.24 3.16 -5.57
N SER A 42 4.21 3.55 -6.39
CA SER A 42 5.39 4.31 -5.94
C SER A 42 5.01 5.65 -5.29
N LEU A 43 3.99 6.35 -5.82
CA LEU A 43 3.58 7.65 -5.30
C LEU A 43 2.80 7.54 -3.97
N PRO A 44 1.73 6.71 -3.87
CA PRO A 44 1.11 6.41 -2.59
C PRO A 44 2.09 5.89 -1.54
N LEU A 45 3.03 5.03 -1.94
CA LEU A 45 4.04 4.48 -1.03
C LEU A 45 4.96 5.56 -0.47
N ARG A 46 5.43 6.51 -1.30
CA ARG A 46 6.23 7.65 -0.81
C ARG A 46 5.46 8.50 0.19
N SER A 47 4.16 8.68 -0.01
CA SER A 47 3.29 9.42 0.91
C SER A 47 3.12 8.67 2.24
N ALA A 48 2.77 7.38 2.17
CA ALA A 48 2.63 6.51 3.34
C ALA A 48 3.95 6.33 4.10
N ALA A 49 5.09 6.32 3.42
CA ALA A 49 6.40 6.17 4.05
C ALA A 49 6.96 7.46 4.66
N ARG A 50 6.21 8.58 4.66
CA ARG A 50 6.73 9.88 5.10
C ARG A 50 7.19 9.83 6.57
N GLY A 51 8.46 10.17 6.81
CA GLY A 51 9.09 10.12 8.12
C GLY A 51 9.62 8.74 8.52
N ARG A 52 9.41 7.72 7.67
CA ARG A 52 9.83 6.32 7.87
C ARG A 52 10.46 5.71 6.61
N GLN A 53 10.90 6.55 5.67
CA GLN A 53 11.34 6.11 4.35
C GLN A 53 12.44 5.05 4.41
N ARG A 54 13.41 5.25 5.32
CA ARG A 54 14.51 4.30 5.52
C ARG A 54 13.99 2.91 5.89
N ALA A 55 13.18 2.79 6.93
CA ALA A 55 12.63 1.52 7.41
C ALA A 55 11.75 0.84 6.35
N VAL A 56 10.93 1.61 5.63
CA VAL A 56 10.13 1.06 4.52
C VAL A 56 11.03 0.51 3.41
N TYR A 57 12.01 1.29 2.94
CA TYR A 57 12.88 0.83 1.85
C TYR A 57 13.79 -0.34 2.27
N GLU A 58 14.21 -0.42 3.52
CA GLU A 58 14.89 -1.60 4.07
C GLU A 58 13.96 -2.81 4.05
N GLY A 59 12.70 -2.65 4.52
CA GLY A 59 11.67 -3.68 4.49
C GLY A 59 11.35 -4.22 3.10
N LEU A 60 11.32 -3.38 2.06
CA LEU A 60 11.08 -3.81 0.67
C LEU A 60 12.11 -4.83 0.17
N ARG A 61 13.34 -4.80 0.72
CA ARG A 61 14.45 -5.66 0.29
C ARG A 61 14.57 -6.93 1.14
N MET A 62 13.78 -7.06 2.20
CA MET A 62 13.77 -8.25 3.03
C MET A 62 13.21 -9.45 2.26
N PRO A 63 13.66 -10.68 2.58
CA PRO A 63 13.13 -11.87 1.95
C PRO A 63 11.65 -12.05 2.27
N GLY A 64 10.90 -12.58 1.30
CA GLY A 64 9.46 -12.79 1.43
C GLY A 64 8.89 -13.52 0.22
N PRO A 65 7.61 -13.90 0.25
CA PRO A 65 6.96 -14.55 -0.87
C PRO A 65 6.84 -13.60 -2.07
N ALA A 66 6.57 -14.20 -3.23
CA ALA A 66 6.18 -13.43 -4.40
C ALA A 66 4.86 -12.68 -4.15
N VAL A 67 4.71 -11.52 -4.78
CA VAL A 67 3.49 -10.71 -4.70
C VAL A 67 2.29 -11.49 -5.23
N ALA A 68 1.20 -11.52 -4.46
CA ALA A 68 -0.02 -12.24 -4.77
C ALA A 68 -1.17 -11.29 -5.08
N LEU A 69 -2.11 -11.75 -5.93
CA LEU A 69 -3.41 -11.11 -6.11
C LEU A 69 -4.41 -11.76 -5.16
N VAL A 70 -5.03 -10.97 -4.29
CA VAL A 70 -5.97 -11.40 -3.25
C VAL A 70 -7.35 -10.79 -3.53
N ALA A 71 -8.38 -11.63 -3.48
CA ALA A 71 -9.77 -11.26 -3.79
C ALA A 71 -9.91 -10.46 -5.12
N GLU A 72 -9.10 -10.83 -6.12
CA GLU A 72 -9.03 -10.21 -7.46
C GLU A 72 -8.70 -8.70 -7.51
N ARG A 73 -8.47 -8.08 -6.35
CA ARG A 73 -8.41 -6.63 -6.15
C ARG A 73 -7.12 -6.15 -5.48
N TRP A 74 -6.55 -6.95 -4.58
CA TRP A 74 -5.44 -6.52 -3.76
C TRP A 74 -4.14 -7.14 -4.23
N LEU A 75 -3.16 -6.32 -4.58
CA LEU A 75 -1.78 -6.75 -4.76
C LEU A 75 -1.10 -6.75 -3.40
N VAL A 76 -0.76 -7.93 -2.89
CA VAL A 76 -0.25 -8.11 -1.53
C VAL A 76 1.14 -8.73 -1.54
N GLY A 77 2.05 -8.17 -0.77
CA GLY A 77 3.39 -8.71 -0.56
C GLY A 77 3.98 -8.27 0.76
N TRP A 78 4.97 -9.02 1.24
CA TRP A 78 5.69 -8.65 2.44
C TRP A 78 7.13 -9.13 2.38
N GLY A 79 8.00 -8.45 3.12
CA GLY A 79 9.36 -8.88 3.42
C GLY A 79 9.53 -8.96 4.92
N ARG A 80 10.21 -10.00 5.42
CA ARG A 80 10.45 -10.20 6.86
C ARG A 80 11.81 -10.82 7.12
N GLN A 81 12.50 -10.36 8.16
CA GLN A 81 13.71 -10.95 8.68
C GLN A 81 13.63 -11.01 10.21
N GLY A 82 13.45 -12.22 10.76
CA GLY A 82 13.20 -12.39 12.19
C GLY A 82 11.97 -11.60 12.64
N GLU A 83 12.16 -10.66 13.57
CA GLU A 83 11.12 -9.82 14.15
C GLU A 83 10.98 -8.44 13.49
N HIS A 84 11.66 -8.21 12.36
CA HIS A 84 11.52 -7.00 11.55
C HIS A 84 10.85 -7.32 10.22
N GLY A 85 10.00 -6.42 9.72
CA GLY A 85 9.29 -6.67 8.47
C GLY A 85 8.47 -5.51 7.95
N LEU A 86 8.05 -5.66 6.71
CA LEU A 86 7.15 -4.75 6.01
C LEU A 86 6.05 -5.57 5.34
N PHE A 87 4.80 -5.22 5.65
CA PHE A 87 3.63 -5.65 4.90
C PHE A 87 3.18 -4.52 3.97
N LEU A 88 2.78 -4.88 2.75
CA LEU A 88 2.23 -3.96 1.77
C LEU A 88 1.04 -4.59 1.06
N ALA A 89 -0.07 -3.86 0.98
CA ALA A 89 -1.19 -4.18 0.13
C ALA A 89 -1.61 -2.95 -0.66
N PHE A 90 -1.90 -3.14 -1.95
CA PHE A 90 -2.34 -2.09 -2.85
C PHE A 90 -3.64 -2.49 -3.54
N ASP A 91 -4.67 -1.66 -3.41
CA ASP A 91 -5.91 -1.74 -4.18
C ASP A 91 -5.66 -1.18 -5.57
N TRP A 92 -5.59 -2.05 -6.59
CA TRP A 92 -5.33 -1.55 -7.95
C TRP A 92 -6.54 -0.83 -8.56
N GLN A 93 -7.74 -1.01 -8.01
CA GLN A 93 -8.96 -0.32 -8.48
C GLN A 93 -9.13 1.06 -7.86
N ALA A 94 -8.93 1.15 -6.54
CA ALA A 94 -9.12 2.39 -5.80
C ALA A 94 -7.82 3.17 -5.52
N GLU A 95 -6.67 2.63 -5.95
CA GLU A 95 -5.32 3.18 -5.71
C GLU A 95 -5.02 3.42 -4.21
N GLN A 96 -5.57 2.58 -3.34
CA GLN A 96 -5.39 2.66 -1.89
C GLN A 96 -4.25 1.76 -1.43
N LEU A 97 -3.39 2.29 -0.56
CA LEU A 97 -2.22 1.58 -0.05
C LEU A 97 -2.35 1.34 1.45
N PHE A 98 -2.11 0.09 1.85
CA PHE A 98 -2.05 -0.36 3.22
C PHE A 98 -0.64 -0.88 3.50
N LEU A 99 -0.05 -0.45 4.59
CA LEU A 99 1.32 -0.73 4.97
C LEU A 99 1.42 -0.92 6.47
N LEU A 100 2.22 -1.89 6.89
CA LEU A 100 2.61 -2.07 8.29
C LEU A 100 4.13 -2.28 8.38
N LEU A 101 4.77 -1.59 9.33
CA LEU A 101 6.15 -1.89 9.73
C LEU A 101 6.14 -2.66 11.05
N LEU A 102 6.87 -3.77 11.03
CA LEU A 102 7.18 -4.60 12.18
C LEU A 102 8.59 -4.28 12.65
N ASP A 103 8.76 -4.05 13.94
CA ASP A 103 10.06 -3.87 14.57
C ASP A 103 10.03 -4.55 15.94
N GLU A 104 11.01 -5.42 16.22
CA GLU A 104 11.05 -6.24 17.43
C GLU A 104 9.74 -6.99 17.74
N GLY A 105 9.00 -7.40 16.69
CA GLY A 105 7.76 -8.18 16.80
C GLY A 105 6.52 -7.33 17.07
N GLU A 106 6.68 -6.01 17.11
CA GLU A 106 5.63 -5.05 17.40
C GLU A 106 5.27 -4.20 16.18
N ALA A 107 3.99 -3.83 16.08
CA ALA A 107 3.51 -2.94 15.02
C ALA A 107 3.90 -1.49 15.32
N VAL A 108 5.06 -1.05 14.82
CA VAL A 108 5.58 0.32 15.06
C VAL A 108 5.05 1.38 14.09
N TYR A 109 4.37 0.96 13.03
CA TYR A 109 3.74 1.86 12.08
C TYR A 109 2.65 1.19 11.27
N LEU A 110 1.54 1.91 11.05
CA LEU A 110 0.49 1.53 10.11
C LEU A 110 0.12 2.74 9.25
N ALA A 111 -0.08 2.49 7.96
CA ALA A 111 -0.68 3.43 7.03
C ALA A 111 -1.74 2.70 6.22
N PRO A 112 -3.02 3.10 6.29
CA PRO A 112 -3.59 4.06 7.23
C PRO A 112 -3.47 3.58 8.69
N GLY A 113 -3.55 4.51 9.65
CA GLY A 113 -3.27 4.25 11.07
C GLY A 113 -4.19 3.23 11.74
N ARG A 114 -3.86 2.79 12.96
CA ARG A 114 -4.50 1.66 13.67
C ARG A 114 -6.05 1.65 13.78
N PHE A 115 -6.69 2.81 13.71
CA PHE A 115 -8.15 2.93 13.80
C PHE A 115 -8.83 2.90 12.43
N ALA A 116 -8.04 2.87 11.36
CA ALA A 116 -8.55 2.69 10.03
C ALA A 116 -9.08 1.27 9.87
N ARG A 117 -10.14 1.18 9.08
CA ARG A 117 -10.80 -0.06 8.71
C ARG A 117 -10.01 -0.73 7.61
N TRP A 118 -9.25 -1.76 7.95
CA TRP A 118 -8.54 -2.55 6.94
C TRP A 118 -9.54 -3.50 6.26
N PRO A 119 -9.45 -3.70 4.94
CA PRO A 119 -10.34 -4.61 4.23
C PRO A 119 -10.19 -6.06 4.71
N GLU A 120 -11.31 -6.75 4.91
CA GLU A 120 -11.37 -8.17 5.31
C GLU A 120 -10.46 -9.09 4.48
N PRO A 121 -10.38 -8.95 3.14
CA PRO A 121 -9.51 -9.81 2.34
C PRO A 121 -8.02 -9.75 2.69
N LEU A 122 -7.57 -8.72 3.42
CA LEU A 122 -6.19 -8.59 3.86
C LEU A 122 -5.89 -9.36 5.15
N ALA A 123 -6.91 -9.87 5.86
CA ALA A 123 -6.74 -10.54 7.14
C ALA A 123 -5.87 -11.79 7.06
N GLU A 124 -6.13 -12.67 6.08
CA GLU A 124 -5.38 -13.92 5.91
C GLU A 124 -3.91 -13.69 5.48
N PRO A 125 -3.61 -12.84 4.47
CA PRO A 125 -2.24 -12.47 4.17
C PRO A 125 -1.51 -11.81 5.35
N PHE A 126 -2.20 -10.93 6.10
CA PHE A 126 -1.63 -10.27 7.26
C PHE A 126 -1.27 -11.26 8.37
N ALA A 127 -2.14 -12.23 8.65
CA ALA A 127 -1.90 -13.27 9.64
C ALA A 127 -0.68 -14.15 9.29
N ARG A 128 -0.40 -14.35 8.00
CA ARG A 128 0.82 -15.04 7.54
C ARG A 128 2.08 -14.20 7.73
N PHE A 129 1.98 -12.89 7.55
CA PHE A 129 3.10 -11.96 7.74
C PHE A 129 3.46 -11.79 9.23
N ALA A 130 2.46 -11.57 10.09
CA ALA A 130 2.64 -11.25 11.50
C ALA A 130 1.71 -12.10 12.39
N PRO A 131 2.00 -13.40 12.57
CA PRO A 131 1.15 -14.29 13.35
C PRO A 131 1.10 -13.86 14.82
N GLY A 132 -0.10 -13.64 15.35
CA GLY A 132 -0.32 -13.36 16.78
C GLY A 132 0.17 -11.99 17.26
N ILE A 133 0.46 -11.05 16.35
CA ILE A 133 0.96 -9.73 16.69
C ILE A 133 -0.04 -8.93 17.56
N ALA A 134 0.47 -8.27 18.59
CA ALA A 134 -0.29 -7.30 19.38
C ALA A 134 -0.41 -5.96 18.62
N GLY A 135 -1.58 -5.32 18.66
CA GLY A 135 -1.76 -3.99 18.07
C GLY A 135 -1.80 -3.96 16.53
N GLY A 136 -2.06 -5.10 15.88
CA GLY A 136 -2.38 -5.15 14.45
C GLY A 136 -3.65 -4.37 14.07
N PRO A 137 -3.91 -4.17 12.77
CA PRO A 137 -5.10 -3.47 12.30
C PRO A 137 -6.37 -4.28 12.57
N GLY A 138 -7.50 -3.56 12.66
CA GLY A 138 -8.83 -4.18 12.64
C GLY A 138 -9.32 -4.37 11.21
N PHE A 139 -9.85 -5.56 10.90
CA PHE A 139 -10.39 -5.91 9.59
C PHE A 139 -11.91 -5.80 9.55
N VAL A 140 -12.47 -5.29 8.45
CA VAL A 140 -13.91 -5.15 8.24
C VAL A 140 -14.30 -5.43 6.78
N ASP A 141 -15.54 -5.87 6.59
CA ASP A 141 -16.18 -6.07 5.28
C ASP A 141 -16.45 -4.75 4.52
#